data_AF-A0A349G6R3-F1
#
_entry.id   AF-A0A349G6R3-F1
#
_cell.length_a   1.000
_cell.length_b   1.000
_cell.length_c   1.000
_cell.angle_alpha   90.00
_cell.angle_beta   90.00
_cell.angle_gamma   90.00
#
_symmetry.space_group_name_H-M   'P 1'
#
loop_
_entity.id
_entity.type
_entity.pdbx_description
1 polymer ?
#
loop_
_entity_poly.entity_id
_entity_poly.type
_entity_poly.pdbx_seq_one_letter_code
_entity_poly.pdbx_strand_id
1 'polypeptide(L)' 'EERLFELSKQVKDIIVAELNYGQMKLEVERVVKGNCPVRFCGKANGEVLTPEELIQKFKEVL' A
#
# COMPACT_ATOMS: atom_id res chain seq x y z
N GLU A 1 -3.14 4.83 14.12
CA GLU A 1 -3.97 3.67 13.72
C GLU A 1 -5.42 4.07 13.44
N GLU A 2 -6.13 4.74 14.35
CA GLU A 2 -7.56 5.12 14.20
C GLU A 2 -7.89 5.83 12.88
N ARG A 3 -7.12 6.86 12.50
CA ARG A 3 -7.35 7.59 11.24
C ARG A 3 -7.20 6.71 9.99
N LEU A 4 -6.28 5.75 10.00
CA LEU A 4 -6.08 4.82 8.90
C LEU A 4 -7.24 3.82 8.82
N PHE A 5 -7.73 3.34 9.97
CA PHE A 5 -8.91 2.48 10.03
C PHE A 5 -10.15 3.20 9.48
N GLU A 6 -10.41 4.44 9.88
CA GLU A 6 -11.56 5.19 9.33
C GLU A 6 -11.41 5.50 7.84
N LEU A 7 -10.21 5.81 7.36
CA LEU A 7 -9.96 6.02 5.93
C LEU A 7 -10.21 4.74 5.12
N SER A 8 -9.82 3.58 5.65
CA SER A 8 -9.95 2.29 4.97
C SER A 8 -11.39 1.89 4.64
N LYS A 9 -12.38 2.49 5.32
CA LYS A 9 -13.81 2.28 5.04
C LYS A 9 -14.32 3.12 3.86
N GLN A 10 -13.53 4.10 3.41
CA GLN A 10 -13.95 5.11 2.43
C GLN A 10 -13.23 4.98 1.08
N VAL A 11 -12.22 4.11 0.99
CA VAL A 11 -11.40 3.91 -0.20
C VAL A 11 -11.58 2.49 -0.74
N LYS A 12 -11.35 2.32 -2.05
CA LYS A 12 -11.45 1.00 -2.69
C LYS A 12 -10.28 0.10 -2.34
N ASP A 13 -9.06 0.64 -2.39
CA ASP A 13 -7.80 -0.04 -2.10
C ASP A 13 -6.83 0.94 -1.43
N ILE A 14 -5.89 0.39 -0.65
CA ILE A 14 -4.71 1.12 -0.16
C ILE A 14 -3.47 0.50 -0.79
N ILE A 15 -2.61 1.32 -1.40
CA ILE A 15 -1.31 0.90 -1.91
C ILE A 15 -0.22 1.39 -0.98
N VAL A 16 0.64 0.49 -0.53
CA VAL A 16 1.79 0.79 0.33
C VAL A 16 3.07 0.74 -0.50
N ALA A 17 3.73 1.88 -0.63
CA ALA A 17 4.97 2.06 -1.38
C ALA A 17 6.18 1.99 -0.44
N GLU A 18 7.09 1.03 -0.63
CA GLU A 18 8.21 0.81 0.30
C GLU A 18 9.51 0.34 -0.36
N LEU A 19 10.66 0.71 0.21
CA LEU A 19 11.98 0.22 -0.21
C LEU A 19 12.46 -0.95 0.66
N ASN A 20 11.56 -1.88 0.96
CA ASN A 20 11.79 -3.05 1.81
C ASN A 20 10.89 -4.23 1.35
N TYR A 21 10.65 -5.21 2.23
CA TYR A 21 9.85 -6.41 1.91
C TYR A 21 8.39 -6.35 2.41
N GLY A 22 7.86 -5.15 2.70
CA GLY A 22 6.45 -4.94 3.06
C GLY A 22 6.19 -4.89 4.55
N GLN A 23 7.16 -4.44 5.35
CA GLN A 23 6.98 -4.29 6.79
C GLN A 23 5.82 -3.33 7.12
N MET A 24 5.72 -2.17 6.45
CA MET A 24 4.59 -1.26 6.65
C MET A 24 3.29 -1.82 6.09
N LYS A 25 3.34 -2.56 4.98
CA LYS A 25 2.17 -3.25 4.42
C LYS A 25 1.49 -4.15 5.44
N LEU A 26 2.26 -4.91 6.23
CA LEU A 26 1.72 -5.79 7.27
C LEU A 26 1.05 -4.99 8.40
N GLU A 27 1.63 -3.87 8.82
CA GLU A 27 1.02 -2.99 9.83
C GLU A 27 -0.24 -2.31 9.32
N VAL A 28 -0.23 -1.85 8.07
CA VAL A 28 -1.42 -1.27 7.42
C VAL A 28 -2.53 -2.31 7.33
N GLU A 29 -2.22 -3.55 6.92
CA GLU A 29 -3.18 -4.65 6.85
C GLU A 29 -3.74 -5.02 8.24
N ARG A 30 -2.90 -5.05 9.28
CA ARG A 30 -3.31 -5.25 10.68
C ARG A 30 -4.32 -4.19 11.12
N VAL A 31 -4.07 -2.92 10.79
CA VAL A 31 -4.91 -1.79 11.19
C VAL A 31 -6.22 -1.76 10.39
N VAL A 32 -6.17 -2.04 9.07
CA VAL A 32 -7.31 -1.97 8.15
C VAL A 32 -8.35 -3.06 8.43
N LYS A 33 -7.94 -4.20 9.01
CA LYS A 33 -8.85 -5.31 9.40
C LYS A 33 -9.79 -5.76 8.28
N GLY A 34 -9.31 -5.72 7.03
CA GLY A 34 -10.04 -6.17 5.86
C GLY A 34 -11.10 -5.20 5.31
N ASN A 35 -11.19 -3.96 5.80
CA ASN A 35 -12.12 -2.96 5.25
C ASN A 35 -11.88 -2.68 3.74
N CYS A 36 -10.62 -2.74 3.30
CA CYS A 36 -10.23 -2.67 1.90
C CYS A 36 -8.98 -3.53 1.66
N PRO A 37 -8.69 -3.93 0.40
CA PRO A 37 -7.43 -4.59 0.08
C PRO A 37 -6.23 -3.67 0.32
N VAL A 38 -5.14 -4.25 0.82
CA VAL A 38 -3.85 -3.56 0.99
C VAL A 38 -2.84 -4.15 0.00
N ARG A 39 -2.48 -3.36 -1.00
CA ARG A 39 -1.58 -3.74 -2.10
C ARG A 39 -0.16 -3.28 -1.79
N PHE A 40 0.81 -4.07 -2.22
CA PHE A 40 2.22 -3.77 -2.06
C PHE A 40 2.83 -3.24 -3.36
N CYS A 41 3.59 -2.16 -3.27
CA CYS A 41 4.43 -1.62 -4.32
C CYS A 41 5.82 -1.39 -3.74
N GLY A 42 6.72 -2.37 -3.82
CA GLY A 42 8.01 -2.21 -3.17
C GLY A 42 9.19 -2.79 -3.90
N LYS A 43 10.36 -2.27 -3.52
CA LYS A 43 11.68 -2.67 -4.01
C LYS A 43 12.58 -3.01 -2.83
N ALA A 44 13.40 -4.04 -2.97
CA ALA A 44 14.43 -4.38 -1.99
C ALA A 44 15.79 -4.59 -2.66
N ASN A 45 16.05 -3.82 -3.71
CA ASN A 45 17.25 -3.91 -4.55
C ASN A 45 18.20 -2.69 -4.43
N GLY A 46 17.93 -1.76 -3.50
CA GLY A 46 18.73 -0.55 -3.31
C GLY A 46 18.39 0.61 -4.24
N GLU A 47 17.43 0.44 -5.14
CA GLU A 47 16.92 1.52 -6.00
C GLU A 47 15.70 2.21 -5.38
N VAL A 48 15.45 3.44 -5.81
CA VAL A 48 14.24 4.19 -5.43
C VAL A 48 13.06 3.76 -6.31
N LEU A 49 11.86 3.81 -5.75
CA LEU A 49 10.60 3.68 -6.49
C LEU A 49 10.36 4.92 -7.33
N THR A 50 10.15 4.76 -8.64
CA THR A 50 9.88 5.90 -9.53
C THR A 50 8.39 6.22 -9.58
N PRO A 51 8.01 7.46 -9.94
CA PRO A 51 6.62 7.82 -10.18
C PRO A 51 5.93 6.93 -11.22
N GLU A 52 6.64 6.51 -12.26
CA GLU A 52 6.11 5.64 -13.32
C GLU A 52 5.71 4.26 -12.79
N GLU A 53 6.52 3.69 -11.90
CA GLU A 53 6.25 2.41 -11.25
C GLU A 53 5.00 2.50 -10.35
N LEU A 54 4.86 3.61 -9.62
CA LEU A 54 3.65 3.86 -8.83
C LEU A 54 2.41 3.98 -9.73
N ILE A 55 2.50 4.77 -10.81
CA ILE A 55 1.40 4.93 -11.77
C ILE A 55 1.02 3.57 -12.38
N GLN A 56 2.00 2.75 -12.75
CA GLN A 56 1.75 1.41 -13.26
C GLN A 56 1.00 0.57 -12.21
N LYS A 57 1.43 0.61 -10.94
CA LYS A 57 0.74 -0.10 -9.87
C LYS A 57 -0.70 0.37 -9.68
N PHE A 58 -0.96 1.67 -9.73
CA PHE A 58 -2.33 2.20 -9.67
C PHE A 58 -3.19 1.66 -10.82
N LYS A 59 -2.64 1.58 -12.03
CA LYS A 59 -3.35 1.04 -13.21
C LYS A 59 -3.65 -0.45 -13.12
N GLU A 60 -2.81 -1.24 -12.46
CA GLU A 60 -3.05 -2.68 -12.23
C GLU A 60 -4.21 -2.94 -11.25
N VAL A 61 -4.55 -1.97 -10.41
CA VAL A 61 -5.55 -2.09 -9.35
C VAL A 61 -6.91 -1.49 -9.77
N LEU A 62 -6.93 -0.58 -10.75
CA LEU A 62 -8.15 -0.03 -11.37
C LEU A 62 -8.94 -1.10 -12.13
#